data_AF-A0A8H6QQY2-F1
#
_entry.id   AF-A0A8H6QQY2-F1
#
_cell.length_a   1.000
_cell.length_b   1.000
_cell.length_c   1.000
_cell.angle_alpha   90.00
_cell.angle_beta   90.00
_cell.angle_gamma   90.00
#
_symmetry.space_group_name_H-M   'P 1'
#
loop_
_entity.id
_entity.type
_entity.pdbx_description
1 polymer ?
#
loop_
_entity_poly.entity_id
_entity_poly.type
_entity_poly.pdbx_seq_one_letter_code
_entity_poly.pdbx_strand_id
1 'polypeptide(L)'
;MAWTERDALRPFLFVARLFAWVSAVIVMGITAWAVTKTKGYRVIYPLVIAVLTTAFYIPAIAVSAMKRNRGYMLPLDIVFSYLWLAAFIFLAQHVGQQNCRWFASSLSNACIRKRTAEAFSFLAFFWILCAMCFEIFNFYISGREGSVGMRTHAEKPPHPEAGRAPADAPADAPADVAQPAA
;
A
#
# COMPACT_ATOMS: atom_id res chain seq x y z
N MET A 1 -7.91 -26.87 -13.76
CA MET A 1 -7.84 -25.40 -13.63
C MET A 1 -7.07 -25.09 -12.36
N ALA A 2 -5.77 -24.78 -12.47
CA ALA A 2 -4.96 -24.45 -11.31
C ALA A 2 -5.23 -22.98 -10.97
N TRP A 3 -5.99 -22.72 -9.92
CA TRP A 3 -6.09 -21.39 -9.33
C TRP A 3 -4.69 -21.02 -8.85
N THR A 4 -4.12 -19.91 -9.36
CA THR A 4 -2.86 -19.44 -8.78
C THR A 4 -3.18 -18.91 -7.38
N GLU A 5 -2.33 -19.16 -6.39
CA GLU A 5 -2.56 -18.71 -5.00
C GLU A 5 -2.84 -17.20 -4.91
N ARG A 6 -2.34 -16.44 -5.89
CA ARG A 6 -2.59 -15.01 -6.06
C ARG A 6 -4.01 -14.65 -6.45
N ASP A 7 -4.71 -15.51 -7.18
CA ASP A 7 -6.10 -15.26 -7.57
C ASP A 7 -7.05 -15.36 -6.37
N ALA A 8 -6.70 -16.16 -5.35
CA ALA A 8 -7.43 -16.27 -4.09
C ALA A 8 -7.10 -15.13 -3.11
N LEU A 9 -5.87 -14.61 -3.12
CA LEU A 9 -5.45 -13.52 -2.23
C LEU A 9 -6.08 -12.16 -2.58
N ARG A 10 -6.40 -11.92 -3.86
CA ARG A 10 -7.00 -10.67 -4.35
C ARG A 10 -8.38 -10.35 -3.78
N PRO A 11 -9.39 -11.24 -3.85
CA PRO A 11 -10.69 -10.97 -3.27
C PRO A 11 -10.58 -10.81 -1.75
N PHE A 12 -9.68 -11.56 -1.10
CA PHE A 12 -9.42 -11.39 0.33
C PHE A 12 -8.87 -9.99 0.65
N LEU A 13 -7.85 -9.51 -0.08
CA LEU A 13 -7.30 -8.16 0.08
C LEU A 13 -8.38 -7.09 -0.10
N PHE A 14 -9.19 -7.24 -1.15
CA PHE A 14 -10.27 -6.30 -1.44
C PHE A 14 -11.27 -6.24 -0.29
N VAL A 15 -11.71 -7.41 0.21
CA VAL A 15 -12.65 -7.51 1.33
C VAL A 15 -12.06 -6.92 2.61
N ALA A 16 -10.82 -7.25 2.96
CA ALA A 16 -10.15 -6.70 4.13
C ALA A 16 -10.06 -5.16 4.06
N ARG A 17 -9.67 -4.61 2.90
CA ARG A 17 -9.62 -3.15 2.69
C ARG A 17 -10.99 -2.49 2.70
N LEU A 18 -12.01 -3.16 2.19
CA LEU A 18 -13.38 -2.68 2.26
C LEU A 18 -13.86 -2.61 3.71
N PHE A 19 -13.63 -3.65 4.52
CA PHE A 19 -13.98 -3.64 5.94
C PHE A 19 -13.18 -2.60 6.75
N ALA A 20 -11.90 -2.41 6.45
CA ALA A 20 -11.09 -1.33 7.01
C ALA A 20 -11.66 0.05 6.65
N TRP A 21 -12.07 0.24 5.40
CA TRP A 21 -12.66 1.50 4.96
C TRP A 21 -14.02 1.78 5.60
N VAL A 22 -14.91 0.79 5.65
CA VAL A 22 -16.24 0.93 6.28
C VAL A 22 -16.10 1.26 7.77
N SER A 23 -15.19 0.57 8.48
CA SER A 23 -14.94 0.86 9.90
C SER A 23 -14.37 2.27 10.11
N ALA A 24 -13.45 2.73 9.26
CA ALA A 24 -12.95 4.10 9.28
C ALA A 24 -14.06 5.15 9.07
N VAL A 25 -14.97 4.93 8.10
CA VAL A 25 -16.10 5.82 7.83
C VAL A 25 -17.05 5.91 9.03
N ILE A 26 -17.32 4.79 9.70
CA ILE A 26 -18.16 4.76 10.90
C ILE A 26 -17.53 5.58 12.03
N VAL A 27 -16.23 5.39 12.29
CA VAL A 27 -15.49 6.17 13.31
C VAL A 27 -15.45 7.66 12.94
N MET A 28 -15.25 7.98 11.66
CA MET A 28 -15.28 9.35 11.15
C MET A 28 -16.64 10.00 11.42
N GLY A 29 -17.75 9.33 11.13
CA GLY A 29 -19.09 9.85 11.41
C GLY A 29 -19.35 10.11 12.90
N ILE A 30 -18.94 9.18 13.78
CA ILE A 30 -19.13 9.32 15.23
C ILE A 30 -18.27 10.47 15.79
N THR A 31 -17.00 10.54 15.37
CA THR A 31 -16.05 11.56 15.84
C THR A 31 -16.34 12.95 15.26
N ALA A 32 -16.82 13.04 14.02
CA ALA A 32 -17.26 14.29 13.40
C ALA A 32 -18.47 14.87 14.13
N TRP A 33 -19.46 14.04 14.48
CA TRP A 33 -20.57 14.49 15.33
C TRP A 33 -20.06 14.98 16.69
N ALA A 34 -19.14 14.23 17.31
CA ALA A 34 -18.61 14.57 18.62
C ALA A 34 -17.86 15.91 18.65
N VAL A 35 -17.12 16.23 17.59
CA VAL A 35 -16.35 17.49 17.49
C VAL A 35 -17.25 18.74 17.52
N THR A 36 -18.51 18.62 17.04
CA THR A 36 -19.47 19.73 17.07
C THR A 36 -19.94 20.06 18.48
N LYS A 37 -19.82 19.12 19.43
CA LYS A 37 -20.29 19.25 20.81
C LYS A 37 -19.15 19.42 21.81
N THR A 38 -18.00 18.79 21.56
CA THR A 38 -16.85 18.85 22.45
C THR A 38 -15.54 19.01 21.66
N LYS A 39 -14.81 20.08 21.97
CA LYS A 39 -13.50 20.37 21.35
C LYS A 39 -12.39 19.76 22.20
N GLY A 40 -12.20 18.45 22.09
CA GLY A 40 -11.16 17.71 22.80
C GLY A 40 -10.15 17.08 21.85
N TYR A 41 -8.85 17.12 22.21
CA TYR A 41 -7.78 16.47 21.43
C TYR A 41 -7.99 14.95 21.25
N ARG A 42 -8.72 14.33 22.17
CA ARG A 42 -9.05 12.90 22.15
C ARG A 42 -10.09 12.53 21.09
N VAL A 43 -10.87 13.51 20.62
CA VAL A 43 -11.85 13.34 19.53
C VAL A 43 -11.24 13.78 18.21
N ILE A 44 -10.41 14.83 18.23
CA ILE A 44 -9.76 15.34 17.01
C ILE A 44 -8.75 14.34 16.44
N TYR A 45 -8.00 13.62 17.30
CA TYR A 45 -7.01 12.65 16.85
C TYR A 45 -7.61 11.50 16.02
N PRO A 46 -8.56 10.70 16.56
CA PRO A 46 -9.20 9.63 15.78
C PRO A 46 -9.98 10.19 14.58
N LEU A 47 -10.53 11.41 14.65
CA LEU A 47 -11.18 12.05 13.51
C LEU A 47 -10.21 12.27 12.35
N VAL A 48 -9.04 12.85 12.61
CA VAL A 48 -8.03 13.07 11.57
C VAL A 48 -7.55 11.75 10.98
N ILE A 49 -7.27 10.75 11.82
CA ILE A 49 -6.87 9.42 11.33
C ILE A 49 -7.96 8.83 10.44
N ALA A 50 -9.23 8.87 10.87
CA ALA A 50 -10.33 8.33 10.10
C ALA A 50 -10.56 9.05 8.75
N VAL A 51 -10.38 10.38 8.71
CA VAL A 51 -10.46 11.16 7.46
C VAL A 51 -9.33 10.79 6.51
N LEU A 52 -8.08 10.73 7.00
CA LEU A 52 -6.93 10.33 6.20
C LEU A 52 -7.11 8.90 5.67
N THR A 53 -7.52 7.95 6.53
CA THR A 53 -7.79 6.57 6.11
C THR A 53 -8.85 6.54 5.03
N THR A 54 -9.97 7.25 5.20
CA THR A 54 -11.06 7.27 4.21
C THR A 54 -10.57 7.81 2.85
N ALA A 55 -9.79 8.89 2.83
CA ALA A 55 -9.30 9.49 1.59
C ALA A 55 -8.26 8.60 0.88
N PHE A 56 -7.33 8.01 1.63
CA PHE A 56 -6.25 7.20 1.07
C PHE A 56 -6.66 5.74 0.76
N TYR A 57 -7.67 5.19 1.44
CA TYR A 57 -8.13 3.82 1.18
C TYR A 57 -9.06 3.70 -0.05
N ILE A 58 -9.70 4.78 -0.49
CA ILE A 58 -10.48 4.76 -1.76
C ILE A 58 -9.62 4.33 -2.95
N PRO A 59 -8.47 4.99 -3.25
CA PRO A 59 -7.58 4.52 -4.30
C PRO A 59 -6.97 3.16 -3.94
N ALA A 60 -6.79 2.84 -2.65
CA ALA A 60 -6.27 1.53 -2.24
C ALA A 60 -7.17 0.36 -2.63
N ILE A 61 -8.48 0.53 -2.47
CA ILE A 61 -9.50 -0.44 -2.89
C ILE A 61 -9.50 -0.57 -4.43
N ALA A 62 -9.41 0.55 -5.15
CA ALA A 62 -9.38 0.55 -6.61
C ALA A 62 -8.15 -0.18 -7.17
N VAL A 63 -6.97 0.03 -6.56
CA VAL A 63 -5.73 -0.61 -6.99
C VAL A 63 -5.71 -2.10 -6.61
N SER A 64 -6.33 -2.50 -5.50
CA SER A 64 -6.52 -3.93 -5.17
C SER A 64 -7.32 -4.70 -6.22
N ALA A 65 -8.22 -4.03 -6.95
CA ALA A 65 -8.95 -4.65 -8.05
C ALA A 65 -8.09 -4.77 -9.34
N MET A 66 -6.99 -4.03 -9.46
CA MET A 66 -6.18 -3.98 -10.67
C MET A 66 -5.10 -5.08 -10.70
N LYS A 67 -5.01 -5.82 -11.82
CA LYS A 67 -4.10 -6.98 -12.03
C LYS A 67 -2.60 -6.64 -11.96
N ARG A 68 -2.23 -5.34 -11.96
CA ARG A 68 -0.86 -4.82 -12.04
C ARG A 68 -0.31 -4.33 -10.69
N ASN A 69 -0.92 -4.69 -9.57
CA ASN A 69 -0.44 -4.18 -8.27
C ASN A 69 0.74 -5.02 -7.74
N ARG A 70 1.94 -4.42 -7.63
CA ARG A 70 3.17 -5.05 -7.09
C ARG A 70 3.43 -4.76 -5.60
N GLY A 71 2.38 -4.49 -4.82
CA GLY A 71 2.52 -4.22 -3.38
C GLY A 71 2.94 -2.79 -3.03
N TYR A 72 2.60 -1.80 -3.87
CA TYR A 72 2.92 -0.38 -3.60
C TYR A 72 2.22 0.19 -2.35
N MET A 73 1.23 -0.51 -1.79
CA MET A 73 0.40 -0.03 -0.68
C MET A 73 0.84 -0.57 0.69
N LEU A 74 1.87 -1.40 0.72
CA LEU A 74 2.42 -1.96 1.95
C LEU A 74 2.87 -0.89 2.96
N PRO A 75 3.59 0.21 2.57
CA PRO A 75 3.95 1.27 3.52
C PRO A 75 2.73 2.01 4.09
N LEU A 76 1.68 2.16 3.27
CA LEU A 76 0.44 2.82 3.67
C LEU A 76 -0.27 1.99 4.75
N ASP A 77 -0.40 0.68 4.53
CA ASP A 77 -1.02 -0.23 5.50
C ASP A 77 -0.23 -0.26 6.83
N ILE A 78 1.11 -0.20 6.81
CA ILE A 78 1.94 -0.10 8.03
C ILE A 78 1.64 1.18 8.83
N VAL A 79 1.69 2.33 8.15
CA VAL A 79 1.49 3.64 8.80
C VAL A 79 0.09 3.72 9.40
N PHE A 80 -0.93 3.32 8.63
CA PHE A 80 -2.30 3.36 9.12
C PHE A 80 -2.55 2.34 10.24
N SER A 81 -1.96 1.14 10.20
CA SER A 81 -2.03 0.18 11.30
C SER A 81 -1.54 0.80 12.62
N TYR A 82 -0.39 1.48 12.59
CA TYR A 82 0.15 2.15 13.78
C TYR A 82 -0.73 3.30 14.27
N LEU A 83 -1.21 4.14 13.35
CA LEU A 83 -2.08 5.27 13.68
C LEU A 83 -3.41 4.82 14.29
N TRP A 84 -4.01 3.75 13.76
CA TRP A 84 -5.23 3.16 14.32
C TRP A 84 -5.01 2.51 15.67
N LEU A 85 -3.86 1.86 15.89
CA LEU A 85 -3.48 1.33 17.18
C LEU A 85 -3.33 2.44 18.23
N ALA A 86 -2.67 3.54 17.88
CA ALA A 86 -2.56 4.72 18.76
C ALA A 86 -3.95 5.32 19.06
N ALA A 87 -4.79 5.47 18.03
CA ALA A 87 -6.16 5.97 18.19
C ALA A 87 -6.98 5.07 19.13
N PHE A 88 -6.91 3.75 18.95
CA PHE A 88 -7.57 2.77 19.81
C PHE A 88 -7.09 2.88 21.27
N ILE A 89 -5.79 2.96 21.51
CA ILE A 89 -5.23 3.12 22.86
C ILE A 89 -5.79 4.39 23.51
N PHE A 90 -5.77 5.53 22.81
CA PHE A 90 -6.31 6.78 23.37
C PHE A 90 -7.82 6.71 23.67
N LEU A 91 -8.59 5.93 22.91
CA LEU A 91 -10.00 5.70 23.17
C LEU A 91 -10.23 4.77 24.37
N ALA A 92 -9.44 3.70 24.50
CA ALA A 92 -9.58 2.66 25.51
C ALA A 92 -9.21 3.14 26.94
N GLN A 93 -8.17 3.97 27.07
CA GLN A 93 -7.60 4.40 28.36
C GLN A 93 -8.59 5.12 29.31
N HIS A 94 -9.75 5.59 28.83
CA HIS A 94 -10.72 6.29 29.68
C HIS A 94 -12.11 5.68 29.70
N VAL A 95 -12.27 4.42 29.30
CA VAL A 95 -13.55 3.68 29.39
C VAL A 95 -13.90 3.35 30.85
N GLY A 96 -12.90 3.16 31.70
CA GLY A 96 -13.07 2.85 33.14
C GLY A 96 -13.50 4.03 34.02
N GLN A 97 -13.50 5.26 33.51
CA GLN A 97 -14.00 6.42 34.26
C GLN A 97 -15.48 6.61 33.93
N GLN A 98 -16.34 6.41 34.92
CA GLN A 98 -17.82 6.38 34.90
C GLN A 98 -18.52 7.64 34.30
N ASN A 99 -17.77 8.58 33.73
CA ASN A 99 -18.29 9.82 33.16
C ASN A 99 -18.33 9.74 31.64
N CYS A 100 -19.47 9.32 31.08
CA CYS A 100 -19.82 9.52 29.66
C CYS A 100 -20.03 10.99 29.27
N ARG A 101 -19.61 11.94 30.13
CA ARG A 101 -19.75 13.40 29.98
C ARG A 101 -19.03 13.95 28.74
N TRP A 102 -17.96 13.33 28.28
CA TRP A 102 -17.17 13.84 27.14
C TRP A 102 -17.84 13.70 25.77
N PHE A 103 -18.83 12.81 25.65
CA PHE A 103 -19.72 12.66 24.49
C PHE A 103 -21.15 13.14 24.78
N ALA A 104 -21.39 13.73 25.97
CA ALA A 104 -22.72 13.99 26.46
C ALA A 104 -23.25 15.36 26.04
N SER A 105 -24.30 15.35 25.22
CA SER A 105 -25.45 16.25 25.44
C SER A 105 -26.73 15.49 25.80
N SER A 106 -26.68 14.15 25.91
CA SER A 106 -27.82 13.31 26.32
C SER A 106 -27.31 12.04 26.99
N LEU A 107 -27.75 11.79 28.24
CA LEU A 107 -27.19 10.76 29.14
C LEU A 107 -27.39 9.31 28.64
N SER A 108 -28.32 9.06 27.72
CA SER A 108 -28.67 7.69 27.30
C SER A 108 -27.79 7.15 26.16
N ASN A 109 -27.47 7.96 25.14
CA ASN A 109 -26.82 7.48 23.91
C ASN A 109 -25.31 7.80 23.79
N ALA A 110 -24.78 8.65 24.68
CA ALA A 110 -23.38 9.08 24.65
C ALA A 110 -22.39 7.95 24.98
N CYS A 111 -22.73 7.08 25.95
CA CYS A 111 -21.89 5.93 26.30
C CYS A 111 -21.81 4.90 25.16
N ILE A 112 -22.94 4.66 24.48
CA ILE A 112 -23.02 3.71 23.37
C ILE A 112 -22.11 4.19 22.25
N ARG A 113 -22.23 5.46 21.84
CA ARG A 113 -21.38 6.05 20.78
C ARG A 113 -19.88 5.95 21.09
N LYS A 114 -19.48 6.16 22.34
CA LYS A 114 -18.08 5.99 22.77
C LYS A 114 -17.61 4.54 22.60
N ARG A 115 -18.38 3.57 23.12
CA ARG A 115 -18.07 2.14 22.98
C ARG A 115 -18.05 1.70 21.51
N THR A 116 -18.96 2.24 20.70
CA THR A 116 -18.98 2.02 19.25
C THR A 116 -17.69 2.56 18.62
N ALA A 117 -17.32 3.81 18.87
CA ALA A 117 -16.10 4.38 18.30
C ALA A 117 -14.84 3.59 18.70
N GLU A 118 -14.75 3.12 19.94
CA GLU A 118 -13.66 2.28 20.43
C GLU A 118 -13.61 0.93 19.71
N ALA A 119 -14.73 0.21 19.67
CA ALA A 119 -14.80 -1.10 19.02
C ALA A 119 -14.51 -1.00 17.52
N PHE A 120 -15.09 -0.01 16.83
CA PHE A 120 -14.85 0.17 15.40
C PHE A 120 -13.43 0.65 15.09
N SER A 121 -12.76 1.35 16.02
CA SER A 121 -11.33 1.67 15.87
C SER A 121 -10.46 0.42 15.97
N PHE A 122 -10.80 -0.52 16.86
CA PHE A 122 -10.14 -1.83 16.92
C PHE A 122 -10.40 -2.65 15.64
N LEU A 123 -11.63 -2.66 15.13
CA LEU A 123 -11.94 -3.34 13.87
C LEU A 123 -11.15 -2.75 12.70
N ALA A 124 -11.04 -1.42 12.61
CA ALA A 124 -10.24 -0.77 11.58
C ALA A 124 -8.78 -1.21 11.66
N PHE A 125 -8.18 -1.17 12.86
CA PHE A 125 -6.84 -1.69 13.09
C PHE A 125 -6.70 -3.16 12.66
N PHE A 126 -7.60 -4.03 13.08
CA PHE A 126 -7.56 -5.47 12.78
C PHE A 126 -7.62 -5.72 11.26
N TRP A 127 -8.54 -5.09 10.55
CA TRP A 127 -8.68 -5.28 9.10
C TRP A 127 -7.50 -4.71 8.32
N ILE A 128 -6.92 -3.58 8.76
CA ILE A 128 -5.70 -3.03 8.17
C ILE A 128 -4.50 -3.96 8.42
N LEU A 129 -4.39 -4.54 9.62
CA LEU A 129 -3.36 -5.52 9.93
C LEU A 129 -3.51 -6.77 9.06
N CYS A 130 -4.73 -7.29 8.90
CA CYS A 130 -4.99 -8.38 7.96
C CYS A 130 -4.56 -7.98 6.54
N ALA A 131 -5.03 -6.85 6.01
CA ALA A 131 -4.67 -6.37 4.68
C ALA A 131 -3.14 -6.27 4.49
N MET A 132 -2.43 -5.75 5.49
CA MET A 132 -0.97 -5.68 5.53
C MET A 132 -0.34 -7.09 5.43
N CYS A 133 -0.79 -8.05 6.24
CA CYS A 133 -0.28 -9.43 6.19
C CYS A 133 -0.48 -10.05 4.80
N PHE A 134 -1.68 -9.90 4.21
CA PHE A 134 -1.95 -10.44 2.88
C PHE A 134 -1.16 -9.73 1.79
N GLU A 135 -0.88 -8.44 1.91
CA GLU A 135 -0.04 -7.73 0.94
C GLU A 135 1.44 -8.12 1.07
N ILE A 136 1.93 -8.40 2.29
CA ILE A 136 3.25 -9.00 2.52
C ILE A 136 3.34 -10.38 1.84
N PHE A 137 2.33 -11.23 2.00
CA PHE A 137 2.31 -12.53 1.31
C PHE A 137 2.31 -12.36 -0.21
N ASN A 138 1.51 -11.44 -0.74
CA ASN A 138 1.48 -11.14 -2.18
C ASN A 138 2.83 -10.61 -2.70
N PHE A 139 3.50 -9.75 -1.92
CA PHE A 139 4.84 -9.26 -2.23
C PHE A 139 5.89 -10.38 -2.17
N TYR A 140 5.83 -11.25 -1.17
CA TYR A 140 6.73 -12.39 -1.03
C TYR A 140 6.64 -13.38 -2.20
N ILE A 141 5.42 -13.72 -2.63
CA ILE A 141 5.18 -14.57 -3.82
C ILE A 141 5.71 -13.87 -5.08
N SER A 142 5.44 -12.57 -5.24
CA SER A 142 5.93 -11.79 -6.39
C SER A 142 7.46 -11.68 -6.41
N GLY A 143 8.10 -11.56 -5.25
CA GLY A 143 9.55 -11.54 -5.10
C GLY A 143 10.22 -12.87 -5.43
N ARG A 144 9.57 -14.00 -5.10
CA ARG A 144 10.02 -15.34 -5.48
C ARG A 144 10.02 -15.55 -7.00
N GLU A 145 9.04 -15.01 -7.71
CA GLU A 145 9.04 -15.07 -9.17
C GLU A 145 10.08 -14.15 -9.80
N GLY A 146 10.31 -12.98 -9.20
CA GLY A 146 11.37 -12.05 -9.64
C GLY A 146 12.78 -12.58 -9.42
N SER A 147 13.04 -13.30 -8.33
CA SER A 147 14.36 -13.89 -8.06
C SER A 147 14.67 -15.10 -8.95
N VAL A 148 13.66 -15.81 -9.47
CA VAL A 148 13.83 -16.82 -10.53
C VAL A 148 14.07 -16.17 -11.91
N GLY A 149 13.68 -14.92 -12.10
CA GLY A 149 13.89 -14.15 -13.34
C GLY A 149 15.18 -13.31 -13.43
N MET A 150 16.00 -13.22 -12.37
CA MET A 150 17.22 -12.42 -12.36
C MET A 150 18.43 -13.16 -12.97
N ARG A 151 18.28 -13.65 -14.20
CA ARG A 151 19.38 -13.88 -15.17
C ARG A 151 18.82 -13.79 -16.58
N THR A 152 18.51 -12.58 -17.02
CA THR A 152 18.62 -12.16 -18.43
C THR A 152 18.46 -10.65 -18.43
N HIS A 153 19.55 -9.95 -18.09
CA HIS A 153 19.76 -8.68 -18.77
C HIS A 153 19.72 -9.01 -20.26
N ALA A 154 18.69 -8.55 -20.96
CA ALA A 154 18.73 -8.50 -22.42
C ALA A 154 19.83 -7.49 -22.74
N GLU A 155 21.04 -8.01 -22.95
CA GLU A 155 22.16 -7.24 -23.46
C GLU A 155 21.69 -6.60 -24.77
N LYS A 156 21.68 -5.27 -24.76
CA LYS A 156 21.34 -4.44 -25.91
C LYS A 156 22.17 -4.95 -27.11
N PRO A 157 21.58 -5.29 -28.26
CA PRO A 157 22.37 -5.71 -29.42
C PRO A 157 23.39 -4.61 -29.75
N PRO A 158 24.68 -4.95 -29.95
CA PRO A 158 25.70 -3.96 -30.22
C PRO A 158 25.37 -3.25 -31.53
N HIS A 159 25.34 -1.92 -31.45
CA HIS A 159 25.22 -1.03 -32.60
C HIS A 159 26.41 -1.26 -33.53
N PRO A 160 26.24 -1.33 -34.86
CA PRO A 160 27.37 -1.40 -35.77
C PRO A 160 28.16 -0.09 -35.64
N GLU A 161 29.39 -0.16 -35.14
CA GLU A 161 30.31 0.96 -35.09
C GLU A 161 30.74 1.29 -36.53
N ALA A 162 30.16 2.36 -37.07
CA ALA A 162 30.72 3.09 -38.18
C ALA A 162 31.91 3.92 -37.66
N GLY A 163 33.09 3.71 -38.24
CA GLY A 163 34.16 4.69 -38.25
C GLY A 163 35.28 4.50 -37.23
N ARG A 164 36.25 3.65 -37.56
CA ARG A 164 37.66 3.89 -37.20
C ARG A 164 38.57 3.42 -38.33
N ALA A 165 39.32 4.38 -38.88
CA ALA A 165 40.31 4.18 -39.93
C ALA A 165 41.47 3.31 -39.41
N PRO A 166 42.04 2.41 -40.22
CA PRO A 166 43.24 1.66 -39.85
C PRO A 166 44.47 2.55 -40.03
N ALA A 167 45.08 2.94 -38.91
CA ALA A 167 46.41 3.52 -38.89
C ALA A 167 47.38 2.42 -38.47
N ASP A 168 47.92 1.69 -39.43
CA ASP A 168 49.15 0.90 -39.31
C ASP A 168 49.57 0.44 -40.72
N ALA A 169 50.40 1.27 -41.38
CA ALA A 169 51.11 0.89 -42.60
C ALA A 169 52.61 1.09 -42.37
N PRO A 170 53.42 0.01 -42.31
CA PRO A 170 54.84 0.08 -42.57
C PRO A 170 55.07 -0.02 -44.08
N ALA A 171 55.92 0.87 -44.57
CA ALA A 171 56.40 0.95 -45.93
C ALA A 171 57.09 -0.35 -46.37
N ASP A 172 56.74 -0.86 -47.55
CA ASP A 172 57.65 -1.45 -48.53
C ASP A 172 56.82 -1.94 -49.73
N ALA A 173 56.81 -1.16 -50.81
CA ALA A 173 56.28 -1.56 -52.10
C ALA A 173 57.44 -1.82 -53.06
N PRO A 174 57.46 -2.97 -53.74
CA PRO A 174 57.96 -3.03 -55.09
C PRO A 174 56.79 -3.08 -56.06
N ALA A 175 56.91 -2.27 -57.11
CA ALA A 175 56.02 -2.21 -58.23
C ALA A 175 56.02 -3.52 -59.05
N ASP A 176 54.93 -3.65 -59.81
CA ASP A 176 54.86 -4.18 -61.17
C ASP A 176 54.24 -5.57 -61.39
N VAL A 177 53.57 -5.65 -62.55
CA VAL A 177 53.15 -6.82 -63.35
C VAL A 177 51.71 -7.35 -63.17
N ALA A 178 50.84 -6.73 -63.96
CA ALA A 178 49.98 -7.32 -65.00
C ALA A 178 48.95 -8.43 -64.64
N GLN A 179 47.70 -8.06 -64.87
CA GLN A 179 46.57 -8.95 -65.15
C GLN A 179 46.74 -9.61 -66.53
N PRO A 180 46.35 -10.88 -66.70
CA PRO A 180 45.77 -11.28 -67.97
C PRO A 180 44.40 -11.94 -67.79
N ALA A 181 43.55 -11.59 -68.75
CA ALA A 181 42.32 -12.26 -69.07
C ALA A 181 42.61 -13.61 -69.77
N ALA A 182 41.82 -14.62 -69.41
CA ALA A 182 41.32 -15.68 -70.30
C ALA A 182 40.14 -16.36 -69.59
#